data_AF-A0A0G4ARV6-F1
#
_entry.id   AF-A0A0G4ARV6-F1
#
_cell.length_a   1.000
_cell.length_b   1.000
_cell.length_c   1.000
_cell.angle_alpha   90.00
_cell.angle_beta   90.00
_cell.angle_gamma   90.00
#
_symmetry.space_group_name_H-M   'P 1'
#
loop_
_entity.id
_entity.type
_entity.pdbx_description
1 polymer ?
#
loop_
_entity_poly.entity_id
_entity_poly.type
_entity_poly.pdbx_seq_one_letter_code
_entity_poly.pdbx_strand_id
1 'polypeptide(L)'
;MKIVKKIVLALRFILLDQVFSMKIKKMSGGDYFIAETIPYQCQFATPELVADILEKRIKGEDDPNWNNFGFPDREEYAYWSWRACGVACLKMVVDFYALAGKTIGELTYEGVKLGGYDVSADRGWFYKPLLNQAQNYGLTGYTVSHFGIASICELMKKKRFFVASVNPSLIRFDKTGVNEEPGGHLVLVIGCRVKSGAIEGFFIHNPSGKLDETRRKTFIPIDVFNKAYSKKGIAIWR
;
A
#
# COMPACT_ATOMS: atom_id res chain seq x y z
N MET A 1 31.41 0.63 -4.07
CA MET A 1 30.59 -0.14 -5.05
C MET A 1 29.07 -0.16 -4.76
N LYS A 2 28.58 -0.34 -3.52
CA LYS A 2 27.13 -0.36 -3.20
C LYS A 2 26.41 0.98 -3.44
N ILE A 3 27.05 2.11 -3.15
CA ILE A 3 26.47 3.46 -3.32
C ILE A 3 26.26 3.77 -4.81
N VAL A 4 27.27 3.53 -5.65
CA VAL A 4 27.19 3.74 -7.10
C VAL A 4 26.04 2.93 -7.71
N LYS A 5 25.88 1.65 -7.34
CA LYS A 5 24.75 0.82 -7.80
C LYS A 5 23.39 1.40 -7.41
N LYS A 6 23.25 1.93 -6.19
CA LYS A 6 21.99 2.59 -5.74
C LYS A 6 21.70 3.86 -6.54
N ILE A 7 22.71 4.69 -6.80
CA ILE A 7 22.58 5.92 -7.60
C ILE A 7 22.15 5.59 -9.03
N VAL A 8 22.84 4.64 -9.68
CA VAL A 8 22.50 4.21 -11.04
C VAL A 8 21.06 3.68 -11.12
N LEU A 9 20.62 2.90 -10.13
CA LEU A 9 19.26 2.38 -10.11
C LEU A 9 18.21 3.49 -9.91
N ALA A 10 18.48 4.47 -9.04
CA ALA A 10 17.60 5.62 -8.85
C ALA A 10 17.48 6.45 -10.14
N LEU A 11 18.61 6.74 -10.80
CA LEU A 11 18.63 7.44 -12.09
C LEU A 11 17.84 6.69 -13.16
N ARG A 12 17.94 5.35 -13.21
CA ARG A 12 17.13 4.54 -14.12
C ARG A 12 15.63 4.76 -13.93
N PHE A 13 15.15 4.76 -12.69
CA PHE A 13 13.72 4.98 -12.43
C PHE A 13 13.27 6.40 -12.76
N ILE A 14 14.11 7.41 -12.50
CA ILE A 14 13.83 8.80 -12.88
C ILE A 14 13.74 8.94 -14.40
N LEU A 15 14.68 8.36 -15.15
CA LEU A 15 14.67 8.39 -16.62
C LEU A 15 13.46 7.65 -17.20
N LEU A 16 13.12 6.49 -16.64
CA LEU A 16 11.91 5.75 -17.04
C LEU A 16 10.66 6.59 -16.81
N ASP A 17 10.58 7.32 -15.70
CA ASP A 17 9.44 8.18 -15.39
C ASP A 17 9.26 9.32 -16.41
N GLN A 18 10.37 9.91 -16.88
CA GLN A 18 10.33 10.91 -17.95
C GLN A 18 9.81 10.32 -19.27
N VAL A 19 10.28 9.13 -19.63
CA VAL A 19 9.80 8.40 -20.82
C VAL A 19 8.30 8.11 -20.70
N PHE A 20 7.85 7.62 -19.54
CA PHE A 20 6.43 7.35 -19.32
C PHE A 20 5.59 8.61 -19.28
N SER A 21 6.12 9.72 -18.76
CA SER A 21 5.44 11.03 -18.81
C SER A 21 5.16 11.46 -20.26
N MET A 22 6.09 11.23 -21.19
CA MET A 22 5.84 11.49 -22.62
C MET A 22 4.77 10.57 -23.21
N LYS A 23 4.69 9.31 -22.75
CA LYS A 23 3.63 8.39 -23.18
C LYS A 23 2.26 8.80 -22.64
N ILE A 24 2.19 9.26 -21.40
CA ILE A 24 0.94 9.69 -20.75
C ILE A 24 0.32 10.87 -21.47
N LYS A 25 1.13 11.82 -21.97
CA LYS A 25 0.64 12.93 -22.81
C LYS A 25 -0.12 12.50 -24.05
N LYS A 26 0.10 11.27 -24.53
CA LYS A 26 -0.57 10.69 -25.71
C LYS A 26 -1.70 9.71 -25.34
N MET A 27 -1.97 9.51 -24.05
CA MET A 27 -3.03 8.61 -23.61
C MET A 27 -4.40 9.27 -23.79
N SER A 28 -5.40 8.46 -24.14
CA SER A 28 -6.79 8.87 -24.04
C SER A 28 -7.15 9.21 -22.59
N GLY A 29 -8.12 10.09 -22.40
CA GLY A 29 -8.68 10.31 -21.08
C GLY A 29 -9.42 9.05 -20.59
N GLY A 30 -9.32 8.73 -19.31
CA GLY A 30 -10.05 7.63 -18.71
C GLY A 30 -9.41 7.09 -17.42
N ASP A 31 -10.07 6.07 -16.87
CA ASP A 31 -9.61 5.33 -15.70
C ASP A 31 -8.97 4.02 -16.12
N TYR A 32 -7.73 3.82 -15.70
CA TYR A 32 -6.93 2.63 -15.98
C TYR A 32 -6.83 1.80 -14.70
N PHE A 33 -7.73 0.84 -14.54
CA PHE A 33 -7.72 -0.11 -13.43
C PHE A 33 -6.96 -1.38 -13.77
N ILE A 34 -6.38 -2.02 -12.75
CA ILE A 34 -5.73 -3.34 -12.90
C ILE A 34 -6.78 -4.42 -13.24
N ALA A 35 -7.94 -4.36 -12.57
CA ALA A 35 -9.07 -5.26 -12.74
C ALA A 35 -10.38 -4.56 -12.34
N GLU A 36 -11.51 -5.15 -12.70
CA GLU A 36 -12.85 -4.65 -12.34
C GLU A 36 -13.09 -4.67 -10.82
N THR A 37 -12.76 -5.80 -10.20
CA THR A 37 -12.85 -6.02 -8.76
C THR A 37 -11.53 -6.52 -8.19
N ILE A 38 -11.10 -5.92 -7.07
CA ILE A 38 -9.92 -6.33 -6.31
C ILE A 38 -10.37 -6.51 -4.87
N PRO A 39 -10.11 -7.67 -4.23
CA PRO A 39 -10.43 -7.91 -2.83
C PRO A 39 -9.88 -6.79 -1.94
N TYR A 40 -10.67 -6.42 -0.94
CA TYR A 40 -10.26 -5.43 0.05
C TYR A 40 -10.00 -6.09 1.40
N GLN A 41 -8.94 -5.65 2.06
CA GLN A 41 -8.59 -6.07 3.41
C GLN A 41 -8.27 -4.84 4.26
N CYS A 42 -9.03 -4.65 5.34
CA CYS A 42 -8.71 -3.67 6.38
C CYS A 42 -7.60 -4.22 7.27
N GLN A 43 -6.77 -3.35 7.85
CA GLN A 43 -5.76 -3.76 8.82
C GLN A 43 -6.33 -3.95 10.24
N PHE A 44 -7.56 -3.49 10.47
CA PHE A 44 -8.36 -3.72 11.67
C PHE A 44 -9.51 -4.66 11.34
N ALA A 45 -9.93 -5.47 12.31
CA ALA A 45 -10.89 -6.55 12.11
C ALA A 45 -12.32 -6.06 11.97
N THR A 46 -12.65 -4.93 12.59
CA THR A 46 -13.92 -4.24 12.38
C THR A 46 -13.65 -2.90 11.69
N PRO A 47 -13.79 -2.80 10.35
CA PRO A 47 -13.57 -1.55 9.61
C PRO A 47 -14.34 -0.37 10.20
N GLU A 48 -15.58 -0.57 10.64
CA GLU A 48 -16.48 0.44 11.20
C GLU A 48 -15.89 1.14 12.44
N LEU A 49 -15.02 0.45 13.20
CA LEU A 49 -14.39 0.98 14.41
C LEU A 49 -13.04 1.67 14.15
N VAL A 50 -12.54 1.68 12.91
CA VAL A 50 -11.20 2.24 12.60
C VAL A 50 -11.05 3.69 13.07
N ALA A 51 -12.08 4.53 12.89
CA ALA A 51 -12.03 5.91 13.35
C ALA A 51 -11.88 6.00 14.87
N ASP A 52 -12.65 5.22 15.61
CA ASP A 52 -12.64 5.22 17.08
C ASP A 52 -11.36 4.63 17.66
N ILE A 53 -10.82 3.58 17.04
CA ILE A 53 -9.53 2.97 17.41
C ILE A 53 -8.39 3.98 17.18
N LEU A 54 -8.32 4.59 15.99
CA LEU A 54 -7.27 5.56 15.66
C LEU A 54 -7.32 6.81 16.56
N GLU A 55 -8.52 7.22 16.96
CA GLU A 55 -8.75 8.37 17.86
C GLU A 55 -8.74 7.98 19.34
N LYS A 56 -8.39 6.72 19.64
CA LYS A 56 -8.27 6.14 20.99
C LYS A 56 -9.54 6.27 21.84
N ARG A 57 -10.72 6.34 21.20
CA ARG A 57 -12.02 6.23 21.86
C ARG A 57 -12.34 4.79 22.26
N ILE A 58 -11.83 3.83 21.51
CA ILE A 58 -11.93 2.39 21.77
C ILE A 58 -10.51 1.81 21.73
N LYS A 59 -10.22 0.81 22.57
CA LYS A 59 -8.92 0.12 22.55
C LYS A 59 -8.89 -0.92 21.42
N GLY A 60 -7.70 -1.22 20.90
CA GLY A 60 -7.59 -2.24 19.84
C GLY A 60 -8.07 -3.62 20.30
N GLU A 61 -7.84 -3.94 21.58
CA GLU A 61 -8.23 -5.17 22.25
C GLU A 61 -9.76 -5.35 22.33
N ASP A 62 -10.52 -4.26 22.20
CA ASP A 62 -11.97 -4.23 22.25
C ASP A 62 -12.62 -4.36 20.85
N ASP A 63 -11.82 -4.58 19.79
CA ASP A 63 -12.36 -4.88 18.46
C ASP A 63 -13.07 -6.25 18.47
N PRO A 64 -14.40 -6.32 18.28
CA PRO A 64 -15.16 -7.54 18.51
C PRO A 64 -14.82 -8.68 17.54
N ASN A 65 -14.20 -8.38 16.40
CA ASN A 65 -13.89 -9.35 15.36
C ASN A 65 -12.40 -9.76 15.33
N TRP A 66 -11.62 -9.38 16.35
CA TRP A 66 -10.17 -9.61 16.40
C TRP A 66 -9.76 -11.05 16.10
N ASN A 67 -10.56 -12.03 16.53
CA ASN A 67 -10.29 -13.46 16.38
C ASN A 67 -10.24 -13.90 14.91
N ASN A 68 -10.99 -13.25 14.02
CA ASN A 68 -11.00 -13.54 12.58
C ASN A 68 -9.67 -13.21 11.91
N PHE A 69 -8.79 -12.44 12.58
CA PHE A 69 -7.47 -12.11 12.05
C PHE A 69 -6.44 -13.22 12.31
N GLY A 70 -6.76 -14.25 13.09
CA GLY A 70 -5.87 -15.41 13.30
C GLY A 70 -4.71 -15.17 14.27
N PHE A 71 -4.83 -14.18 15.16
CA PHE A 71 -3.92 -14.00 16.30
C PHE A 71 -4.38 -14.86 17.49
N PRO A 72 -3.46 -15.29 18.39
CA PRO A 72 -3.79 -16.17 19.50
C PRO A 72 -4.61 -15.48 20.59
N ASP A 73 -4.44 -14.16 20.74
CA ASP A 73 -5.15 -13.34 21.73
C ASP A 73 -5.39 -11.91 21.23
N ARG A 74 -6.22 -11.18 21.97
CA ARG A 74 -6.62 -9.80 21.63
C ARG A 74 -5.46 -8.81 21.81
N GLU A 75 -4.53 -9.08 22.72
CA GLU A 75 -3.37 -8.23 22.99
C GLU A 75 -2.39 -8.26 21.80
N GLU A 76 -2.11 -9.44 21.25
CA GLU A 76 -1.28 -9.60 20.06
C GLU A 76 -1.99 -9.06 18.81
N TYR A 77 -3.30 -9.27 18.68
CA TYR A 77 -4.09 -8.59 17.64
C TYR A 77 -3.97 -7.07 17.75
N ALA A 78 -4.19 -6.50 18.93
CA ALA A 78 -4.13 -5.06 19.16
C ALA A 78 -2.72 -4.52 18.89
N TYR A 79 -1.67 -5.29 19.13
CA TYR A 79 -0.33 -4.92 18.71
C TYR A 79 -0.19 -4.90 17.18
N TRP A 80 -0.56 -5.97 16.49
CA TRP A 80 -0.31 -6.09 15.05
C TRP A 80 -1.28 -5.30 14.17
N SER A 81 -2.53 -5.07 14.59
CA SER A 81 -3.54 -4.36 13.78
C SER A 81 -3.12 -2.93 13.43
N TRP A 82 -2.39 -2.25 14.31
CA TRP A 82 -1.81 -0.93 14.05
C TRP A 82 -0.65 -0.96 13.04
N ARG A 83 -0.08 -2.15 12.81
CA ARG A 83 1.15 -2.38 12.03
C ARG A 83 0.91 -3.20 10.77
N ALA A 84 -0.31 -3.67 10.52
CA ALA A 84 -0.61 -4.63 9.46
C ALA A 84 -0.82 -4.02 8.06
N CYS A 85 -0.59 -2.72 7.84
CA CYS A 85 -0.86 -2.07 6.55
C CYS A 85 -0.15 -2.73 5.35
N GLY A 86 1.11 -3.12 5.52
CA GLY A 86 1.87 -3.83 4.49
C GLY A 86 1.37 -5.26 4.22
N VAL A 87 1.02 -5.97 5.30
CA VAL A 87 0.48 -7.33 5.24
C VAL A 87 -0.91 -7.33 4.60
N ALA A 88 -1.77 -6.36 4.95
CA ALA A 88 -3.08 -6.19 4.33
C ALA A 88 -2.95 -5.88 2.82
N CYS A 89 -1.99 -5.04 2.42
CA CYS A 89 -1.70 -4.82 0.99
C CYS A 89 -1.28 -6.10 0.27
N LEU A 90 -0.40 -6.89 0.88
CA LEU A 90 0.01 -8.18 0.32
C LEU A 90 -1.16 -9.15 0.22
N LYS A 91 -1.97 -9.26 1.29
CA LYS A 91 -3.16 -10.12 1.34
C LYS A 91 -4.12 -9.81 0.20
N MET A 92 -4.42 -8.54 -0.06
CA MET A 92 -5.29 -8.15 -1.19
C MET A 92 -4.76 -8.66 -2.54
N VAL A 93 -3.45 -8.65 -2.76
CA VAL A 93 -2.84 -9.17 -4.00
C VAL A 93 -2.85 -10.71 -4.04
N VAL A 94 -2.54 -11.37 -2.91
CA VAL A 94 -2.57 -12.83 -2.79
C VAL A 94 -3.98 -13.38 -3.00
N ASP A 95 -4.98 -12.73 -2.42
CA ASP A 95 -6.40 -13.09 -2.55
C ASP A 95 -6.91 -12.80 -3.97
N PHE A 96 -6.49 -11.71 -4.60
CA PHE A 96 -6.84 -11.40 -5.99
C PHE A 96 -6.45 -12.54 -6.95
N TYR A 97 -5.31 -13.19 -6.71
CA TYR A 97 -4.85 -14.34 -7.49
C TYR A 97 -5.28 -15.70 -6.91
N ALA A 98 -6.09 -15.72 -5.84
CA ALA A 98 -6.60 -16.91 -5.15
C ALA A 98 -5.50 -17.91 -4.73
N LEU A 99 -4.42 -17.42 -4.11
CA LEU A 99 -3.20 -18.21 -3.93
C LEU A 99 -3.10 -19.01 -2.62
N ALA A 100 -3.78 -18.61 -1.53
CA ALA A 100 -3.54 -19.25 -0.23
C ALA A 100 -4.67 -19.20 0.82
N GLY A 101 -5.57 -18.21 0.76
CA GLY A 101 -6.66 -18.09 1.75
C GLY A 101 -6.19 -17.82 3.19
N LYS A 102 -5.04 -17.17 3.37
CA LYS A 102 -4.42 -16.90 4.69
C LYS A 102 -5.06 -15.74 5.44
N THR A 103 -5.06 -15.84 6.76
CA THR A 103 -5.42 -14.74 7.68
C THR A 103 -4.32 -13.67 7.75
N ILE A 104 -4.64 -12.50 8.30
CA ILE A 104 -3.65 -11.43 8.54
C ILE A 104 -2.56 -11.89 9.52
N GLY A 105 -2.92 -12.62 10.57
CA GLY A 105 -2.00 -13.15 11.58
C GLY A 105 -1.00 -14.12 10.98
N GLU A 106 -1.46 -15.11 10.20
CA GLU A 106 -0.57 -16.05 9.51
C GLU A 106 0.43 -15.33 8.59
N LEU A 107 -0.04 -14.39 7.76
CA LEU A 107 0.83 -13.61 6.88
C LEU A 107 1.77 -12.70 7.67
N THR A 108 1.34 -12.18 8.81
CA THR A 108 2.17 -11.37 9.71
C THR A 108 3.33 -12.22 10.24
N TYR A 109 3.06 -13.41 10.77
CA TYR A 109 4.11 -14.29 11.29
C TYR A 109 5.09 -14.74 10.21
N GLU A 110 4.61 -15.08 9.02
CA GLU A 110 5.47 -15.38 7.87
C GLU A 110 6.38 -14.20 7.51
N GLY A 111 5.80 -12.99 7.44
CA GLY A 111 6.54 -11.78 7.13
C GLY A 111 7.59 -11.43 8.18
N VAL A 112 7.27 -11.62 9.47
CA VAL A 112 8.21 -11.43 10.58
C VAL A 112 9.38 -12.42 10.50
N LYS A 113 9.11 -13.70 10.19
CA LYS A 113 10.16 -14.72 9.99
C LYS A 113 11.12 -14.36 8.85
N LEU A 114 10.66 -13.60 7.85
CA LEU A 114 11.48 -13.08 6.76
C LEU A 114 12.25 -11.79 7.11
N GLY A 115 12.19 -11.35 8.38
CA GLY A 115 12.78 -10.09 8.82
C GLY A 115 12.03 -8.87 8.30
N GLY A 116 10.72 -8.99 8.06
CA GLY A 116 9.90 -7.94 7.46
C GLY A 116 9.53 -6.80 8.38
N TYR A 117 9.62 -6.98 9.70
CA TYR A 117 9.30 -5.96 10.68
C TYR A 117 10.39 -5.86 11.76
N ASP A 118 10.83 -4.63 12.06
CA ASP A 118 11.73 -4.35 13.17
C ASP A 118 10.89 -4.10 14.44
N VAL A 119 10.62 -5.17 15.19
CA VAL A 119 9.84 -5.12 16.46
C VAL A 119 10.57 -4.28 17.51
N SER A 120 11.91 -4.29 17.50
CA SER A 120 12.72 -3.60 18.52
C SER A 120 12.66 -2.08 18.40
N ALA A 121 12.64 -1.56 17.17
CA ALA A 121 12.62 -0.13 16.90
C ALA A 121 11.26 0.39 16.42
N ASP A 122 10.31 -0.52 16.19
CA ASP A 122 8.96 -0.24 15.71
C ASP A 122 8.92 0.65 14.45
N ARG A 123 9.76 0.30 13.46
CA ARG A 123 10.05 1.14 12.27
C ARG A 123 9.22 0.83 11.01
N GLY A 124 8.22 -0.05 11.13
CA GLY A 124 7.35 -0.42 10.02
C GLY A 124 7.89 -1.56 9.12
N TRP A 125 7.09 -1.95 8.14
CA TRP A 125 7.39 -3.06 7.25
C TRP A 125 8.44 -2.73 6.18
N PHE A 126 9.46 -3.56 6.07
CA PHE A 126 10.47 -3.46 5.02
C PHE A 126 9.97 -4.02 3.69
N TYR A 127 10.18 -3.26 2.62
CA TYR A 127 9.67 -3.60 1.29
C TYR A 127 10.25 -4.89 0.71
N LYS A 128 11.54 -5.16 0.95
CA LYS A 128 12.22 -6.31 0.35
C LYS A 128 11.75 -7.64 0.97
N PRO A 129 11.65 -7.79 2.30
CA PRO A 129 10.99 -8.94 2.91
C PRO A 129 9.53 -9.14 2.47
N LEU A 130 8.72 -8.07 2.39
CA LEU A 130 7.34 -8.19 1.88
C LEU A 130 7.30 -8.71 0.44
N LEU A 131 8.21 -8.24 -0.43
CA LEU A 131 8.34 -8.79 -1.78
C LEU A 131 8.79 -10.25 -1.77
N ASN A 132 9.74 -10.63 -0.90
CA ASN A 132 10.16 -12.02 -0.76
C ASN A 132 8.99 -12.91 -0.30
N GLN A 133 8.14 -12.41 0.59
CA GLN A 133 6.92 -13.11 0.99
C GLN A 133 5.96 -13.29 -0.19
N ALA A 134 5.72 -12.25 -0.98
CA ALA A 134 4.93 -12.35 -2.20
C ALA A 134 5.49 -13.41 -3.16
N GLN A 135 6.82 -13.51 -3.27
CA GLN A 135 7.50 -14.50 -4.11
C GLN A 135 7.28 -15.94 -3.64
N ASN A 136 7.12 -16.18 -2.33
CA ASN A 136 6.75 -17.51 -1.82
C ASN A 136 5.35 -17.95 -2.29
N TYR A 137 4.48 -17.01 -2.67
CA TYR A 137 3.17 -17.29 -3.26
C TYR A 137 3.20 -17.33 -4.80
N GLY A 138 4.39 -17.36 -5.42
CA GLY A 138 4.54 -17.41 -6.88
C GLY A 138 4.30 -16.07 -7.59
N LEU A 139 4.30 -14.96 -6.85
CA LEU A 139 4.29 -13.61 -7.42
C LEU A 139 5.71 -13.16 -7.76
N THR A 140 5.83 -12.17 -8.62
CA THR A 140 7.09 -11.52 -8.97
C THR A 140 6.97 -10.00 -8.85
N GLY A 141 8.11 -9.31 -8.87
CA GLY A 141 8.10 -7.88 -8.60
C GLY A 141 9.47 -7.28 -8.35
N TYR A 142 9.45 -6.00 -7.99
CA TYR A 142 10.63 -5.27 -7.54
C TYR A 142 10.27 -4.16 -6.56
N THR A 143 11.17 -3.88 -5.63
CA THR A 143 11.07 -2.71 -4.74
C THR A 143 11.68 -1.50 -5.42
N VAL A 144 11.11 -0.32 -5.19
CA VAL A 144 11.56 0.92 -5.81
C VAL A 144 11.86 2.00 -4.78
N SER A 145 12.78 2.89 -5.15
CA SER A 145 12.99 4.20 -4.54
C SER A 145 13.15 5.24 -5.64
N HIS A 146 12.72 6.48 -5.39
CA HIS A 146 12.66 7.54 -6.40
C HIS A 146 11.78 7.17 -7.60
N PHE A 147 10.70 6.43 -7.36
CA PHE A 147 9.75 6.02 -8.39
C PHE A 147 8.73 7.14 -8.61
N GLY A 148 8.54 7.58 -9.85
CA GLY A 148 7.63 8.67 -10.15
C GLY A 148 6.21 8.19 -10.48
N ILE A 149 5.30 9.16 -10.50
CA ILE A 149 3.86 8.92 -10.70
C ILE A 149 3.54 8.40 -12.10
N ALA A 150 4.30 8.79 -13.13
CA ALA A 150 4.10 8.31 -14.48
C ALA A 150 4.40 6.80 -14.59
N SER A 151 5.42 6.36 -13.86
CA SER A 151 5.78 4.96 -13.74
C SER A 151 4.71 4.14 -13.01
N ILE A 152 4.06 4.69 -11.98
CA ILE A 152 2.92 4.05 -11.30
C ILE A 152 1.75 3.89 -12.28
N CYS A 153 1.40 4.94 -13.03
CA CYS A 153 0.31 4.86 -14.00
C CYS A 153 0.59 3.82 -15.11
N GLU A 154 1.84 3.72 -15.56
CA GLU A 154 2.26 2.66 -16.51
C GLU A 154 2.15 1.25 -15.91
N LEU A 155 2.38 1.06 -14.60
CA LEU A 155 2.11 -0.22 -13.93
C LEU A 155 0.62 -0.58 -13.99
N MET A 156 -0.28 0.38 -13.74
CA MET A 156 -1.73 0.15 -13.79
C MET A 156 -2.16 -0.32 -15.18
N LYS A 157 -1.66 0.32 -16.25
CA LYS A 157 -1.91 -0.09 -17.64
C LYS A 157 -1.43 -1.50 -17.95
N LYS A 158 -0.32 -1.91 -17.33
CA LYS A 158 0.23 -3.26 -17.45
C LYS A 158 -0.42 -4.28 -16.52
N LYS A 159 -1.48 -3.88 -15.80
CA LYS A 159 -2.18 -4.69 -14.81
C LYS A 159 -1.23 -5.23 -13.72
N ARG A 160 -0.33 -4.36 -13.25
CA ARG A 160 0.64 -4.67 -12.19
C ARG A 160 0.29 -3.85 -10.95
N PHE A 161 0.19 -4.52 -9.80
CA PHE A 161 -0.08 -3.88 -8.53
C PHE A 161 1.09 -3.01 -8.09
N PHE A 162 0.77 -1.95 -7.35
CA PHE A 162 1.77 -1.11 -6.71
C PHE A 162 1.40 -0.84 -5.26
N VAL A 163 2.21 -1.30 -4.32
CA VAL A 163 2.11 -0.94 -2.91
C VAL A 163 2.90 0.35 -2.69
N ALA A 164 2.19 1.46 -2.48
CA ALA A 164 2.77 2.79 -2.31
C ALA A 164 2.99 3.12 -0.84
N SER A 165 4.16 3.67 -0.52
CA SER A 165 4.45 4.22 0.80
C SER A 165 4.03 5.69 0.86
N VAL A 166 3.00 5.98 1.66
CA VAL A 166 2.30 7.25 1.72
C VAL A 166 2.16 7.74 3.17
N ASN A 167 1.97 9.04 3.34
CA ASN A 167 1.57 9.62 4.61
C ASN A 167 0.11 9.22 4.92
N PRO A 168 -0.16 8.57 6.06
CA PRO A 168 -1.50 8.12 6.41
C PRO A 168 -2.51 9.25 6.64
N SER A 169 -2.09 10.36 7.26
CA SER A 169 -2.97 11.48 7.58
C SER A 169 -3.50 12.17 6.33
N LEU A 170 -2.63 12.36 5.33
CA LEU A 170 -3.01 12.99 4.07
C LEU A 170 -3.96 12.13 3.24
N ILE A 171 -3.72 10.82 3.13
CA ILE A 171 -4.58 9.92 2.34
C ILE A 171 -5.90 9.57 3.05
N ARG A 172 -6.00 9.78 4.37
CA ARG A 172 -7.25 9.69 5.13
C ARG A 172 -8.00 11.02 5.24
N PHE A 173 -7.41 12.11 4.78
CA PHE A 173 -7.94 13.47 4.94
C PHE A 173 -8.17 13.84 6.42
N ASP A 174 -7.23 13.44 7.29
CA ASP A 174 -7.27 13.77 8.71
C ASP A 174 -7.18 15.30 8.92
N LYS A 175 -8.04 15.86 9.78
CA LYS A 175 -8.12 17.32 10.02
C LYS A 175 -7.16 17.82 11.10
N THR A 176 -6.64 16.94 11.95
CA THR A 176 -5.84 17.27 13.14
C THR A 176 -4.67 16.31 13.28
N GLY A 177 -3.57 16.75 13.91
CA GLY A 177 -2.40 15.88 14.13
C GLY A 177 -1.70 15.46 12.83
N VAL A 178 -1.82 16.28 11.78
CA VAL A 178 -1.24 16.01 10.47
C VAL A 178 0.26 16.25 10.54
N ASN A 179 1.04 15.17 10.47
CA ASN A 179 2.42 15.27 10.02
C ASN A 179 2.41 15.34 8.49
N GLU A 180 3.15 16.26 7.89
CA GLU A 180 3.25 16.39 6.43
C GLU A 180 4.38 15.55 5.82
N GLU A 181 5.21 14.91 6.64
CA GLU A 181 6.30 14.03 6.18
C GLU A 181 5.77 12.85 5.35
N PRO A 182 6.25 12.63 4.12
CA PRO A 182 5.80 11.53 3.28
C PRO A 182 6.16 10.13 3.84
N GLY A 183 5.24 9.17 3.70
CA GLY A 183 5.45 7.77 4.08
C GLY A 183 4.96 7.40 5.48
N GLY A 184 5.39 6.24 5.98
CA GLY A 184 4.95 5.70 7.28
C GLY A 184 3.70 4.82 7.22
N HIS A 185 3.00 4.76 6.07
CA HIS A 185 1.87 3.87 5.83
C HIS A 185 1.94 3.25 4.42
N LEU A 186 1.35 2.07 4.25
CA LEU A 186 1.28 1.37 2.97
C LEU A 186 -0.16 1.26 2.48
N VAL A 187 -0.37 1.61 1.21
CA VAL A 187 -1.65 1.48 0.51
C VAL A 187 -1.46 0.74 -0.81
N LEU A 188 -2.49 0.07 -1.29
CA LEU A 188 -2.47 -0.62 -2.58
C LEU A 188 -3.05 0.30 -3.66
N VAL A 189 -2.24 0.73 -4.61
CA VAL A 189 -2.70 1.44 -5.80
C VAL A 189 -3.28 0.44 -6.79
N ILE A 190 -4.53 0.68 -7.18
CA ILE A 190 -5.33 -0.23 -8.01
C ILE A 190 -5.81 0.40 -9.33
N GLY A 191 -5.64 1.70 -9.49
CA GLY A 191 -5.91 2.39 -10.75
C GLY A 191 -5.30 3.78 -10.84
N CYS A 192 -5.30 4.32 -12.05
CA CYS A 192 -4.82 5.66 -12.39
C CYS A 192 -5.88 6.38 -13.23
N ARG A 193 -6.19 7.65 -12.92
CA ARG A 193 -7.03 8.50 -13.78
C ARG A 193 -6.14 9.43 -14.60
N VAL A 194 -6.38 9.45 -15.91
CA VAL A 194 -5.72 10.37 -16.84
C VAL A 194 -6.77 11.24 -17.53
N LYS A 195 -6.53 12.54 -17.63
CA LYS A 195 -7.35 13.48 -18.39
C LYS A 195 -6.46 14.44 -19.14
N SER A 196 -6.76 14.66 -20.42
CA SER A 196 -6.00 15.58 -21.28
C SER A 196 -4.48 15.37 -21.24
N GLY A 197 -4.03 14.11 -21.18
CA GLY A 197 -2.62 13.76 -21.15
C GLY A 197 -1.91 14.03 -19.81
N ALA A 198 -2.65 14.23 -18.72
CA ALA A 198 -2.12 14.41 -17.37
C ALA A 198 -2.75 13.41 -16.38
N ILE A 199 -1.97 12.96 -15.39
CA ILE A 199 -2.48 12.14 -14.28
C ILE A 199 -3.28 13.05 -13.35
N GLU A 200 -4.56 12.78 -13.16
CA GLU A 200 -5.40 13.51 -12.19
C GLU A 200 -5.33 12.91 -10.79
N GLY A 201 -4.96 11.63 -10.67
CA GLY A 201 -4.83 10.96 -9.39
C GLY A 201 -4.80 9.43 -9.51
N PHE A 202 -4.86 8.78 -8.36
CA PHE A 202 -4.81 7.34 -8.23
C PHE A 202 -6.00 6.80 -7.44
N PHE A 203 -6.45 5.61 -7.80
CA PHE A 203 -7.40 4.85 -6.99
C PHE A 203 -6.63 3.91 -6.07
N ILE A 204 -6.97 3.90 -4.79
CA ILE A 204 -6.30 3.08 -3.78
C ILE A 204 -7.30 2.23 -2.99
N HIS A 205 -6.82 1.08 -2.52
CA HIS A 205 -7.35 0.43 -1.33
C HIS A 205 -6.46 0.82 -0.15
N ASN A 206 -7.06 1.44 0.86
CA ASN A 206 -6.40 1.93 2.06
C ASN A 206 -6.77 1.04 3.26
N PRO A 207 -5.81 0.26 3.80
CA PRO A 207 -6.08 -0.61 4.94
C PRO A 207 -6.50 0.11 6.23
N SER A 208 -6.17 1.39 6.39
CA SER A 208 -6.48 2.19 7.59
C SER A 208 -7.56 3.27 7.37
N GLY A 209 -8.33 3.20 6.29
CA GLY A 209 -9.38 4.18 6.00
C GLY A 209 -10.43 4.28 7.12
N LYS A 210 -10.71 5.49 7.60
CA LYS A 210 -11.65 5.75 8.70
C LYS A 210 -13.11 5.54 8.29
N LEU A 211 -13.44 5.90 7.05
CA LEU A 211 -14.77 5.83 6.45
C LEU A 211 -14.73 4.98 5.19
N ASP A 212 -15.87 4.44 4.76
CA ASP A 212 -15.94 3.61 3.55
C ASP A 212 -15.36 4.31 2.30
N GLU A 213 -15.63 5.60 2.14
CA GLU A 213 -15.10 6.45 1.07
C GLU A 213 -13.57 6.54 1.06
N THR A 214 -12.93 6.33 2.22
CA THR A 214 -11.47 6.39 2.40
C THR A 214 -10.80 5.01 2.52
N ARG A 215 -11.58 3.92 2.40
CA ARG A 215 -11.12 2.52 2.51
C ARG A 215 -10.95 1.86 1.16
N ARG A 216 -12.03 1.81 0.36
CA ARG A 216 -12.15 0.97 -0.82
C ARG A 216 -12.22 1.81 -2.08
N LYS A 217 -11.32 1.54 -3.04
CA LYS A 217 -11.30 2.21 -4.35
C LYS A 217 -11.39 3.73 -4.23
N THR A 218 -10.73 4.27 -3.21
CA THR A 218 -10.70 5.71 -2.92
C THR A 218 -9.89 6.43 -3.97
N PHE A 219 -10.46 7.45 -4.58
CA PHE A 219 -9.71 8.32 -5.48
C PHE A 219 -8.92 9.35 -4.68
N ILE A 220 -7.60 9.38 -4.88
CA ILE A 220 -6.69 10.35 -4.29
C ILE A 220 -6.24 11.32 -5.39
N PRO A 221 -6.64 12.60 -5.32
CA PRO A 221 -6.17 13.64 -6.23
C PRO A 221 -4.64 13.74 -6.29
N ILE A 222 -4.09 14.10 -7.45
CA ILE A 222 -2.66 14.03 -7.69
C ILE A 222 -1.84 14.97 -6.80
N ASP A 223 -2.39 16.12 -6.42
CA ASP A 223 -1.78 17.07 -5.49
C ASP A 223 -1.67 16.48 -4.07
N VAL A 224 -2.73 15.81 -3.60
CA VAL A 224 -2.73 15.09 -2.32
C VAL A 224 -1.75 13.92 -2.36
N PHE A 225 -1.78 13.12 -3.44
CA PHE A 225 -0.89 11.98 -3.59
C PHE A 225 0.58 12.40 -3.62
N ASN A 226 0.92 13.46 -4.34
CA ASN A 226 2.30 13.96 -4.42
C ASN A 226 2.85 14.42 -3.07
N LYS A 227 2.01 15.01 -2.21
CA LYS A 227 2.39 15.39 -0.84
C LYS A 227 2.56 14.16 0.05
N ALA A 228 1.66 13.19 -0.07
CA ALA A 228 1.71 11.99 0.77
C ALA A 228 2.80 10.99 0.37
N TYR A 229 3.12 10.88 -0.92
CA TYR A 229 3.90 9.78 -1.46
C TYR A 229 5.41 9.94 -1.26
N SER A 230 6.01 8.96 -0.57
CA SER A 230 7.45 8.94 -0.26
C SER A 230 8.37 8.52 -1.43
N LYS A 231 7.83 8.38 -2.65
CA LYS A 231 8.55 7.91 -3.85
C LYS A 231 9.14 6.50 -3.73
N LYS A 232 8.55 5.69 -2.86
CA LYS A 232 8.98 4.31 -2.54
C LYS A 232 7.81 3.35 -2.57
N GLY A 233 8.09 2.08 -2.84
CA GLY A 233 7.04 1.07 -2.85
C GLY A 233 7.48 -0.27 -3.44
N ILE A 234 6.49 -1.08 -3.78
CA ILE A 234 6.66 -2.43 -4.33
C ILE A 234 5.77 -2.58 -5.55
N ALA A 235 6.36 -2.86 -6.71
CA ALA A 235 5.61 -3.32 -7.87
C ALA A 235 5.49 -4.85 -7.78
N ILE A 236 4.27 -5.38 -7.90
CA ILE A 236 3.96 -6.81 -7.74
C ILE A 236 3.02 -7.25 -8.87
N TRP A 237 3.26 -8.41 -9.45
CA TRP A 237 2.37 -9.06 -10.42
C TRP A 237 2.63 -10.56 -10.45
N ARG A 238 1.82 -11.30 -11.20
CA ARG A 238 2.06 -12.70 -11.51
C ARG A 238 2.65 -12.84 -12.91
#